data_AF-A0A2M9Q7S4-F1
#
_entry.id   AF-A0A2M9Q7S4-F1
#
_cell.length_a   1.000
_cell.length_b   1.000
_cell.length_c   1.000
_cell.angle_alpha   90.00
_cell.angle_beta   90.00
_cell.angle_gamma   90.00
#
_symmetry.space_group_name_H-M   'P 1'
#
loop_
_entity.id
_entity.type
_entity.pdbx_description
1 polymer ?
#
loop_
_entity_poly.entity_id
_entity_poly.type
_entity_poly.pdbx_seq_one_letter_code
_entity_poly.pdbx_strand_id
1 'polypeptide(L)'
;SLLDIHQFSEANVDAVMNGKNPATCRPVILGITKASLETESFLSAASFQETTRVLTDAAIKGKRDELLGLKENVIIGKLVPAGTGMQRYRQIRIEKDELDTEDLVSAE
;
A
#
# COMPACT_ATOMS: atom_id res chain seq x y z
N SER A 1 24.06 1.37 1.56
CA SER A 1 22.64 1.48 1.16
C SER A 1 21.79 1.18 2.37
N LEU A 2 20.73 1.95 2.62
CA LEU A 2 19.68 1.56 3.58
C LEU A 2 18.69 0.63 2.86
N LEU A 3 18.02 -0.24 3.60
CA LEU A 3 17.02 -1.17 3.08
C LEU A 3 15.91 -1.30 4.11
N ASP A 4 14.67 -1.49 3.65
CA ASP A 4 13.55 -1.77 4.55
C ASP A 4 13.74 -3.13 5.24
N ILE A 5 13.31 -3.23 6.49
CA ILE A 5 13.48 -4.43 7.32
C ILE A 5 12.68 -5.61 6.75
N HIS A 6 11.50 -5.35 6.16
CA HIS A 6 10.67 -6.38 5.55
C HIS A 6 11.33 -6.95 4.29
N GLN A 7 11.80 -6.10 3.38
CA GLN A 7 12.53 -6.51 2.18
C GLN A 7 13.81 -7.28 2.54
N PHE A 8 14.54 -6.82 3.56
CA PHE A 8 15.73 -7.50 4.07
C PHE A 8 15.39 -8.91 4.59
N SER A 9 14.33 -9.02 5.40
CA SER A 9 13.93 -10.29 6.00
C SER A 9 13.49 -11.29 4.94
N GLU A 10 12.70 -10.86 3.96
CA GLU A 10 12.21 -11.71 2.87
C GLU A 10 13.38 -12.23 2.02
N ALA A 11 14.28 -11.35 1.58
CA ALA A 11 15.46 -11.74 0.82
C ALA A 11 16.39 -12.71 1.58
N ASN A 12 16.48 -12.57 2.91
CA ASN A 12 17.26 -13.48 3.73
C ASN A 12 16.61 -14.85 3.89
N VAL A 13 15.29 -14.92 4.02
CA VAL A 13 14.56 -16.19 4.03
C VAL A 13 14.83 -16.96 2.74
N ASP A 14 14.72 -16.29 1.59
CA ASP A 14 15.03 -16.88 0.29
C ASP A 14 16.49 -17.34 0.17
N ALA A 15 17.43 -16.55 0.68
CA ALA A 15 18.85 -16.91 0.66
C ALA A 15 19.11 -18.19 1.45
N VAL A 16 18.53 -18.32 2.65
CA VAL A 16 18.66 -19.51 3.51
C VAL A 16 18.03 -20.73 2.85
N MET A 17 16.84 -20.58 2.25
CA MET A 17 16.18 -21.69 1.52
C MET A 17 17.02 -22.20 0.35
N ASN A 18 17.75 -21.31 -0.30
CA ASN A 18 18.66 -21.65 -1.41
C ASN A 18 20.06 -22.10 -0.93
N GLY A 19 20.27 -22.29 0.38
CA GLY A 19 21.56 -22.70 0.94
C GLY A 19 22.68 -21.66 0.80
N LYS A 20 22.32 -20.39 0.56
CA LYS A 20 23.26 -19.27 0.48
C LYS A 20 23.50 -18.68 1.86
N ASN A 21 24.56 -17.88 1.98
CA ASN A 21 24.85 -17.17 3.21
C ASN A 21 23.86 -16.00 3.39
N PRO A 22 23.14 -15.92 4.54
CA PRO A 22 22.23 -14.80 4.80
C PRO A 22 23.01 -13.50 5.01
N ALA A 23 22.40 -12.38 4.66
CA ALA A 23 22.96 -11.06 4.90
C ALA A 23 22.79 -10.64 6.37
N THR A 24 23.73 -9.85 6.89
CA THR A 24 23.66 -9.24 8.23
C THR A 24 23.33 -7.75 8.12
N CYS A 25 22.46 -7.24 8.99
CA CYS A 25 22.13 -5.81 9.04
C CYS A 25 22.29 -5.22 10.45
N ARG A 26 22.29 -3.90 10.55
CA ARG A 26 22.20 -3.15 11.80
C ARG A 26 21.05 -2.14 11.69
N PRO A 27 20.13 -2.07 12.68
CA PRO A 27 19.05 -1.09 12.64
C PRO A 27 19.60 0.33 12.74
N VAL A 28 19.02 1.26 11.98
CA VAL A 28 19.39 2.68 11.95
C VAL A 28 18.15 3.51 12.24
N ILE A 29 18.29 4.50 13.12
CA ILE A 29 17.22 5.45 13.44
C ILE A 29 17.34 6.65 12.51
N LEU A 30 16.24 7.01 11.86
CA LEU A 30 16.12 8.19 11.01
C LEU A 30 15.15 9.19 11.63
N GLY A 31 15.44 10.49 11.49
CA GLY A 31 14.47 11.53 11.83
C GLY A 31 13.26 11.51 10.88
N ILE A 32 12.11 12.01 11.33
CA ILE A 32 10.84 11.95 10.57
C ILE A 32 10.94 12.54 9.16
N THR A 33 11.67 13.64 9.00
CA THR A 33 11.86 14.29 7.69
C THR A 33 12.65 13.41 6.74
N LYS A 34 13.70 12.74 7.24
CA LYS A 34 14.53 11.86 6.44
C LYS A 34 13.82 10.56 6.11
N ALA A 35 13.11 9.98 7.08
CA ALA A 35 12.28 8.80 6.85
C ALA A 35 11.18 9.06 5.82
N SER A 36 10.57 10.26 5.82
CA SER A 36 9.53 10.61 4.86
C SER A 36 10.03 10.73 3.42
N LEU A 37 11.32 11.02 3.20
CA LEU A 37 11.92 11.13 1.86
C LEU A 37 12.12 9.77 1.19
N GLU A 38 12.26 8.70 1.97
CA GLU A 38 12.55 7.34 1.50
C GLU A 38 11.26 6.56 1.13
N THR A 39 10.23 7.25 0.62
CA THR A 39 8.99 6.60 0.17
C THR A 39 9.21 5.84 -1.14
N GLU A 40 8.61 4.66 -1.27
CA GLU A 40 8.76 3.81 -2.47
C GLU A 40 8.02 4.37 -3.69
N SER A 41 6.82 4.93 -3.44
CA SER A 41 5.98 5.55 -4.46
C SER A 41 6.57 6.87 -4.96
N PHE A 42 6.73 6.97 -6.28
CA PHE A 42 7.17 8.21 -6.91
C PHE A 42 6.06 9.25 -7.00
N LEU A 43 4.79 8.85 -7.07
CA LEU A 43 3.65 9.78 -7.06
C LEU A 43 3.54 10.49 -5.71
N SER A 44 3.66 9.74 -4.62
CA SER A 44 3.77 10.32 -3.29
C SER A 44 5.02 11.17 -3.15
N ALA A 45 6.20 10.68 -3.57
CA ALA A 45 7.45 11.43 -3.48
C ALA A 45 7.37 12.79 -4.20
N ALA A 46 6.79 12.82 -5.40
CA ALA A 46 6.65 14.05 -6.17
C ALA A 46 5.75 15.10 -5.47
N SER A 47 4.90 14.71 -4.53
CA SER A 47 3.99 15.64 -3.84
C SER A 47 4.67 16.48 -2.75
N PHE A 48 5.84 16.07 -2.25
CA PHE A 48 6.55 16.74 -1.14
C PHE A 48 8.06 16.90 -1.38
N GLN A 49 8.56 16.40 -2.51
CA GLN A 49 9.93 16.59 -2.98
C GLN A 49 9.92 17.37 -4.31
N GLU A 50 11.10 17.69 -4.83
CA GLU A 50 11.24 18.37 -6.11
C GLU A 50 10.67 17.52 -7.27
N THR A 51 9.52 17.95 -7.78
CA THR A 51 8.69 17.20 -8.76
C THR A 51 9.46 16.79 -10.01
N THR A 52 10.19 17.72 -10.63
CA THR A 52 10.94 17.50 -11.87
C THR A 52 11.97 16.40 -11.71
N ARG A 53 12.72 16.42 -10.60
CA ARG A 53 13.75 15.43 -10.32
C ARG A 53 13.14 14.04 -10.11
N VAL A 54 12.11 13.95 -9.27
CA VAL A 54 11.45 12.67 -8.95
C VAL A 54 10.84 12.03 -10.19
N LEU A 55 10.13 12.79 -11.02
CA LEU A 55 9.48 12.26 -12.23
C LEU A 55 10.49 11.85 -13.30
N THR A 56 11.58 12.61 -13.45
CA THR A 56 12.65 12.27 -14.40
C THR A 56 13.35 10.97 -13.98
N ASP A 57 13.72 10.84 -12.71
CA ASP A 57 14.36 9.63 -12.19
C ASP A 57 13.43 8.40 -12.31
N ALA A 58 12.14 8.57 -12.06
CA ALA A 58 11.16 7.50 -12.20
C ALA A 58 10.98 7.07 -13.67
N ALA A 59 10.94 8.04 -14.60
CA ALA A 59 10.85 7.79 -16.03
C ALA A 59 12.08 7.04 -16.57
N ILE A 60 13.29 7.46 -16.17
CA ILE A 60 14.55 6.80 -16.56
C ILE A 60 14.58 5.34 -16.06
N LYS A 61 14.14 5.11 -14.83
CA LYS A 61 14.11 3.76 -14.22
C LYS A 61 12.93 2.90 -14.70
N GLY A 62 11.97 3.47 -15.43
CA GLY A 62 10.72 2.79 -15.79
C GLY A 62 9.92 2.32 -14.58
N LYS A 63 9.98 3.07 -13.45
CA LYS A 63 9.33 2.69 -12.20
C LYS A 63 7.80 2.62 -12.39
N ARG A 64 7.18 1.61 -11.77
CA ARG A 64 5.71 1.50 -11.66
C ARG A 64 5.29 1.80 -10.23
N ASP A 65 4.17 2.47 -10.08
CA ASP A 65 3.57 2.78 -8.77
C ASP A 65 2.46 1.77 -8.49
N GLU A 66 2.56 1.05 -7.37
CA GLU A 66 1.58 0.03 -6.98
C GLU A 66 0.36 0.61 -6.25
N LEU A 67 0.38 1.91 -5.91
CA LEU A 67 -0.73 2.62 -5.26
C LEU A 67 -1.16 1.94 -3.93
N LEU A 68 -0.19 1.49 -3.14
CA LEU A 68 -0.44 0.90 -1.82
C LEU A 68 -0.69 1.97 -0.75
N GLY A 69 -0.20 3.18 -0.98
CA GLY A 69 -0.27 4.30 -0.04
C GLY A 69 -1.57 5.08 -0.11
N LEU A 70 -1.84 5.84 0.95
CA LEU A 70 -3.00 6.73 1.01
C LEU A 70 -2.85 7.92 0.06
N LYS A 71 -1.67 8.54 0.03
CA LYS A 71 -1.40 9.76 -0.75
C LYS A 71 -1.53 9.52 -2.25
N GLU A 72 -0.92 8.46 -2.78
CA GLU A 72 -1.03 8.12 -4.20
C GLU A 72 -2.49 7.98 -4.66
N ASN A 73 -3.31 7.26 -3.88
CA ASN A 73 -4.71 7.02 -4.24
C ASN A 73 -5.51 8.33 -4.22
N VAL A 74 -5.27 9.21 -3.24
CA VAL A 74 -5.90 10.54 -3.21
C VAL A 74 -5.49 11.37 -4.42
N ILE A 75 -4.20 11.39 -4.77
CA ILE A 75 -3.68 12.17 -5.91
C ILE A 75 -4.30 11.71 -7.23
N ILE A 76 -4.44 10.39 -7.43
CA ILE A 76 -5.03 9.81 -8.65
C ILE A 76 -6.57 9.86 -8.63
N GLY A 77 -7.20 10.08 -7.47
CA GLY A 77 -8.65 10.08 -7.31
C GLY A 77 -9.28 8.68 -7.19
N LYS A 78 -8.52 7.69 -6.72
CA LYS A 78 -9.02 6.34 -6.37
C LYS A 78 -9.40 6.28 -4.88
N LEU A 79 -10.24 5.30 -4.55
CA LEU A 79 -10.57 5.01 -3.15
C LEU A 79 -9.31 4.66 -2.35
N VAL A 80 -9.08 5.37 -1.26
CA VAL A 80 -7.96 5.09 -0.34
C VAL A 80 -8.06 3.68 0.24
N PRO A 81 -6.95 2.94 0.39
CA PRO A 81 -6.94 1.57 0.91
C PRO A 81 -7.09 1.52 2.45
N ALA A 82 -7.95 2.34 3.03
CA ALA A 82 -8.24 2.40 4.46
C ALA A 82 -9.75 2.53 4.72
N GLY A 83 -10.19 2.07 5.89
CA GLY A 83 -11.61 2.08 6.27
C GLY A 83 -12.46 1.30 5.27
N THR A 84 -13.58 1.87 4.84
CA THR A 84 -14.50 1.26 3.84
C THR A 84 -13.86 1.08 2.46
N GLY A 85 -12.74 1.74 2.18
CA GLY A 85 -11.97 1.56 0.96
C GLY A 85 -11.09 0.30 0.95
N MET A 86 -11.01 -0.45 2.05
CA MET A 86 -10.33 -1.76 2.05
C MET A 86 -11.13 -2.79 1.24
N GLN A 87 -10.43 -3.69 0.52
CA GLN A 87 -11.07 -4.73 -0.29
C GLN A 87 -12.06 -5.59 0.53
N ARG A 88 -11.72 -5.88 1.79
CA ARG A 88 -12.56 -6.66 2.72
C ARG A 88 -13.97 -6.10 2.86
N TYR A 89 -14.15 -4.78 2.89
CA TYR A 89 -15.47 -4.15 3.05
C TYR A 89 -16.18 -3.94 1.72
N ARG A 90 -15.43 -3.71 0.62
CA ARG A 90 -16.01 -3.53 -0.72
C ARG A 90 -16.65 -4.79 -1.30
N GLN A 91 -16.22 -5.96 -0.86
CA GLN A 91 -16.68 -7.25 -1.39
C GLN A 91 -17.79 -7.89 -0.56
N ILE A 92 -18.26 -7.22 0.50
CA ILE A 92 -19.36 -7.72 1.31
C ILE A 92 -20.64 -7.64 0.49
N ARG A 93 -21.24 -8.79 0.21
CA ARG A 93 -22.61 -8.88 -0.30
C ARG A 93 -23.53 -9.04 0.90
N ILE A 94 -24.45 -8.10 1.05
CA ILE A 94 -25.50 -8.19 2.07
C ILE A 94 -26.63 -9.00 1.43
N GLU A 95 -26.85 -10.21 1.93
CA GLU A 95 -28.10 -10.93 1.65
C GLU A 95 -29.21 -10.19 2.38
N LYS A 96 -30.21 -9.71 1.62
CA LYS A 96 -31.45 -9.21 2.23
C LYS A 96 -32.24 -10.43 2.67
N ASP A 97 -32.47 -10.58 3.96
CA ASP A 97 -33.62 -11.36 4.41
C ASP A 97 -34.87 -10.62 3.91
N GLU A 98 -35.56 -11.24 2.95
CA GLU A 98 -36.94 -10.91 2.62
C GLU A 98 -37.80 -11.31 3.84
N LEU A 99 -37.81 -10.49 4.88
CA LEU A 99 -38.80 -10.62 5.94
C LEU A 99 -40.17 -10.22 5.38
N ASP A 100 -40.93 -11.25 5.02
CA ASP A 100 -42.36 -11.43 5.25
C ASP A 100 -43.26 -10.21 4.95
N THR A 101 -43.43 -9.91 3.66
CA THR A 101 -44.58 -9.11 3.19
C THR A 101 -45.91 -9.87 3.29
N GLU A 102 -45.93 -11.13 3.72
CA GLU A 102 -47.17 -11.95 3.79
C GLU A 102 -47.99 -11.73 5.07
N ASP A 103 -47.39 -11.22 6.16
CA ASP A 103 -48.10 -11.01 7.44
C ASP A 103 -48.97 -9.74 7.48
N LEU A 104 -48.84 -8.83 6.50
CA LEU A 104 -49.61 -7.58 6.45
C LEU A 104 -50.94 -7.69 5.68
N VAL A 105 -51.16 -8.75 4.90
CA VAL A 105 -52.37 -8.92 4.08
C VAL A 105 -53.46 -9.74 4.81
N SER A 106 -53.13 -10.36 5.94
CA SER A 106 -54.09 -11.16 6.73
C SER A 106 -54.89 -10.32 7.75
N ALA A 107 -54.73 -9.00 7.76
CA ALA A 107 -55.38 -8.08 8.69
C ALA A 107 -56.44 -7.15 8.05
N GLU A 108 -56.82 -7.37 6.79
CA GLU A 108 -57.94 -6.67 6.13
C GLU A 108 -59.10 -7.60 5.77
#